data_AF-A0A0S8AWX2-F1
#
_entry.id   AF-A0A0S8AWX2-F1
#
_cell.length_a   1.000
_cell.length_b   1.000
_cell.length_c   1.000
_cell.angle_alpha   90.00
_cell.angle_beta   90.00
_cell.angle_gamma   90.00
#
_symmetry.space_group_name_H-M   'P 1'
#
loop_
_entity.id
_entity.type
_entity.pdbx_description
1 polymer ?
#
loop_
_entity_poly.entity_id
_entity_poly.type
_entity_poly.pdbx_seq_one_letter_code
_entity_poly.pdbx_strand_id
1 'polypeptide(L)'
;ADGFAFIVGEGRMLPEFEAAVTGLSAGESRTFDLHFPDDYQGKEVAGKTAQFALSLKEVGEPQLPAVDAAFAKTLGVADGDLEKMRAEIRANVEREVKKRVDARVKQQCLQALIDTTPMEVPKSLVELESRQLVERAAADLQARGVKVEKLPFDPTAFEGAAKRRVALGLIIAELARGEGLQPKPAQVRALVEQEAQSYESPAEVVRWFYMQPERLSEMEGLALETNVVEWVMSKAKVSDTAMAFDELMGAAE
;
A
#
# COMPACT_ATOMS: atom_id res chain seq x y z
N ALA A 1 32.56 -10.03 11.21
CA ALA A 1 31.25 -10.11 11.89
C ALA A 1 31.15 -11.50 12.49
N ASP A 2 30.76 -11.62 13.76
CA ASP A 2 30.61 -12.91 14.43
C ASP A 2 29.14 -13.19 14.73
N GLY A 3 28.66 -14.39 14.42
CA GLY A 3 27.31 -14.83 14.78
C GLY A 3 26.17 -14.24 13.93
N PHE A 4 26.43 -13.93 12.65
CA PHE A 4 25.43 -13.38 11.75
C PHE A 4 24.47 -14.47 11.25
N ALA A 5 23.17 -14.30 11.50
CA ALA A 5 22.11 -15.21 11.05
C ALA A 5 21.38 -14.61 9.84
N PHE A 6 21.10 -15.45 8.83
CA PHE A 6 20.31 -15.07 7.65
C PHE A 6 19.51 -16.27 7.14
N ILE A 7 18.45 -16.02 6.38
CA ILE A 7 17.61 -17.03 5.76
C ILE A 7 18.09 -17.22 4.32
N VAL A 8 18.39 -18.46 3.94
CA VAL A 8 18.78 -18.81 2.56
C VAL A 8 17.55 -18.75 1.66
N GLY A 9 17.66 -18.11 0.49
CA GLY A 9 16.57 -17.95 -0.47
C GLY A 9 15.71 -16.70 -0.26
N GLU A 10 16.00 -15.88 0.75
CA GLU A 10 15.29 -14.61 1.00
C GLU A 10 15.81 -13.46 0.09
N GLY A 11 16.92 -13.68 -0.63
CA GLY A 11 17.50 -12.67 -1.53
C GLY A 11 18.10 -11.46 -0.81
N ARG A 12 18.32 -11.58 0.51
CA ARG A 12 18.93 -10.53 1.34
C ARG A 12 20.45 -10.51 1.22
N MET A 13 21.04 -11.64 0.84
CA MET A 13 22.46 -11.79 0.58
C MET A 13 22.70 -11.85 -0.93
N LEU A 14 23.94 -11.58 -1.35
CA LEU A 14 24.29 -11.72 -2.76
C LEU A 14 24.12 -13.18 -3.21
N PRO A 15 23.63 -13.45 -4.42
CA PRO A 15 23.36 -14.80 -4.90
C PRO A 15 24.54 -15.76 -4.77
N GLU A 16 25.76 -15.26 -4.99
CA GLU A 16 27.01 -15.99 -4.85
C GLU A 16 27.27 -16.42 -3.39
N PHE A 17 26.85 -15.60 -2.43
CA PHE A 17 26.94 -15.91 -1.00
C PHE A 17 25.97 -17.02 -0.62
N GLU A 18 24.71 -16.94 -1.07
CA GLU A 18 23.70 -17.96 -0.81
C GLU A 18 24.05 -19.31 -1.47
N ALA A 19 24.56 -19.28 -2.70
CA ALA A 19 25.06 -20.47 -3.38
C ALA A 19 26.26 -21.09 -2.64
N ALA A 20 27.15 -20.27 -2.09
CA ALA A 20 28.32 -20.75 -1.36
C ALA A 20 27.97 -21.40 -0.02
N VAL A 21 26.91 -20.99 0.67
CA VAL A 21 26.46 -21.67 1.90
C VAL A 21 25.61 -22.91 1.63
N THR A 22 25.00 -22.99 0.45
CA THR A 22 24.12 -24.10 0.09
C THR A 22 24.91 -25.42 0.06
N GLY A 23 24.37 -26.44 0.74
CA GLY A 23 24.98 -27.76 0.86
C GLY A 23 26.07 -27.90 1.93
N LEU A 24 26.36 -26.85 2.71
CA LEU A 24 27.25 -26.96 3.87
C LEU A 24 26.53 -27.52 5.09
N SER A 25 27.25 -28.31 5.89
CA SER A 25 26.80 -28.79 7.21
C SER A 25 27.34 -27.90 8.33
N ALA A 26 26.65 -27.87 9.47
CA ALA A 26 27.14 -27.13 10.64
C ALA A 26 28.54 -27.61 11.06
N GLY A 27 29.43 -26.67 11.35
CA GLY A 27 30.84 -26.88 11.64
C GLY A 27 31.76 -26.80 10.42
N GLU A 28 31.21 -26.77 9.19
CA GLU A 28 32.02 -26.66 7.98
C GLU A 28 32.43 -25.21 7.70
N SER A 29 33.65 -25.06 7.16
CA SER A 29 34.14 -23.77 6.68
C SER A 29 34.36 -23.83 5.18
N ARG A 30 33.99 -22.76 4.47
CA ARG A 30 34.19 -22.64 3.03
C ARG A 30 34.75 -21.27 2.71
N THR A 31 35.75 -21.27 1.85
CA THR A 31 36.28 -20.04 1.26
C THR A 31 35.79 -19.96 -0.18
N PHE A 32 35.27 -18.80 -0.58
CA PHE A 32 34.76 -18.56 -1.92
C PHE A 32 34.99 -17.10 -2.31
N ASP A 33 35.09 -16.86 -3.61
CA ASP A 33 35.23 -15.52 -4.14
C ASP A 33 33.84 -14.96 -4.45
N LEU A 34 33.59 -13.73 -4.00
CA LEU A 34 32.33 -13.02 -4.19
C LEU A 34 32.62 -11.75 -4.97
N HIS A 35 31.88 -11.55 -6.06
CA HIS A 35 31.94 -10.36 -6.87
C HIS A 35 30.86 -9.37 -6.42
N PHE A 36 31.25 -8.13 -6.13
CA PHE A 36 30.29 -7.08 -5.82
C PHE A 36 29.83 -6.38 -7.09
N PRO A 37 28.51 -6.21 -7.29
CA PRO A 37 27.97 -5.43 -8.41
C PRO A 37 28.55 -4.00 -8.47
N ASP A 38 28.61 -3.42 -9.67
CA ASP A 38 29.11 -2.07 -9.89
C ASP A 38 28.24 -0.99 -9.21
N ASP A 39 26.96 -1.28 -8.98
CA ASP A 39 25.97 -0.42 -8.34
C ASP A 39 25.79 -0.71 -6.83
N TYR A 40 26.69 -1.48 -6.23
CA TYR A 40 26.60 -1.86 -4.83
C TYR A 40 26.69 -0.63 -3.89
N GLN A 41 25.86 -0.62 -2.84
CA GLN A 41 25.75 0.50 -1.88
C GLN A 41 27.10 0.88 -1.23
N GLY A 42 28.02 -0.08 -1.11
CA GLY A 42 29.39 0.15 -0.66
C GLY A 42 30.32 0.55 -1.81
N LYS A 43 30.47 1.85 -2.08
CA LYS A 43 31.33 2.40 -3.16
C LYS A 43 32.80 1.94 -3.11
N GLU A 44 33.28 1.53 -1.93
CA GLU A 44 34.67 1.06 -1.76
C GLU A 44 34.89 -0.37 -2.27
N VAL A 45 33.83 -1.18 -2.34
CA VAL A 45 33.86 -2.59 -2.74
C VAL A 45 33.10 -2.86 -4.03
N ALA A 46 32.28 -1.92 -4.51
CA ALA A 46 31.59 -2.01 -5.79
C ALA A 46 32.54 -2.33 -6.95
N GLY A 47 32.15 -3.30 -7.80
CA GLY A 47 32.94 -3.78 -8.94
C GLY A 47 34.20 -4.59 -8.59
N LYS A 48 34.45 -4.86 -7.30
CA LYS A 48 35.60 -5.65 -6.85
C LYS A 48 35.20 -7.07 -6.51
N THR A 49 36.15 -7.98 -6.65
CA THR A 49 36.03 -9.35 -6.15
C THR A 49 36.76 -9.46 -4.82
N ALA A 50 36.08 -9.97 -3.80
CA ALA A 50 36.66 -10.23 -2.49
C ALA A 50 36.54 -11.71 -2.15
N GLN A 51 37.56 -12.24 -1.48
CA GLN A 51 37.54 -13.60 -0.98
C GLN A 51 36.91 -13.63 0.42
N PHE A 52 35.85 -14.42 0.57
CA PHE A 52 35.16 -14.62 1.83
C PHE A 52 35.51 -15.99 2.40
N ALA A 53 35.91 -16.02 3.67
CA ALA A 53 35.98 -17.24 4.46
C ALA A 53 34.78 -17.27 5.41
N LEU A 54 33.88 -18.24 5.21
CA LEU A 54 32.72 -18.46 6.05
C LEU A 54 32.96 -19.71 6.92
N SER A 55 32.43 -19.69 8.14
CA SER A 55 32.36 -20.87 9.00
C SER A 55 30.92 -21.00 9.49
N LEU A 56 30.25 -22.09 9.09
CA LEU A 56 28.87 -22.34 9.43
C LEU A 56 28.81 -22.86 10.87
N LYS A 57 28.22 -22.09 11.79
CA LYS A 57 28.12 -22.51 13.20
C LYS A 57 26.89 -23.38 13.45
N GLU A 58 25.77 -22.98 12.88
CA GLU A 58 24.47 -23.61 13.09
C GLU A 58 23.66 -23.51 11.79
N VAL A 59 22.86 -24.53 11.51
CA VAL A 59 21.86 -24.53 10.44
C VAL A 59 20.56 -25.05 11.05
N GLY A 60 19.48 -24.32 10.81
CA GLY A 60 18.14 -24.70 11.24
C GLY A 60 17.20 -24.60 10.06
N GLU A 61 16.22 -25.50 10.01
CA GLU A 61 15.09 -25.39 9.09
C GLU A 61 13.88 -24.81 9.83
N PRO A 62 13.08 -23.94 9.18
CA PRO A 62 11.83 -23.48 9.77
C PRO A 62 10.87 -24.65 9.93
N GLN A 63 10.63 -25.07 11.17
CA GLN A 63 9.62 -26.07 11.48
C GLN A 63 8.25 -25.40 11.57
N LEU A 64 7.39 -25.67 10.58
CA LEU A 64 6.03 -25.18 10.61
C LEU A 64 5.27 -25.81 11.81
N PRO A 65 4.55 -25.01 12.61
CA PRO A 65 3.74 -25.54 13.69
C PRO A 65 2.60 -26.40 13.13
N ALA A 66 2.17 -27.39 13.90
CA ALA A 66 0.96 -28.13 13.57
C ALA A 66 -0.25 -27.18 13.59
N VAL A 67 -1.11 -27.29 12.58
CA VAL A 67 -2.36 -26.51 12.52
C VAL A 67 -3.40 -27.19 13.39
N ASP A 68 -3.30 -26.96 14.70
CA ASP A 68 -4.14 -27.58 15.73
C ASP A 68 -4.85 -26.53 16.62
N ALA A 69 -5.54 -27.00 17.66
CA ALA A 69 -6.26 -26.13 18.59
C ALA A 69 -5.33 -25.18 19.38
N ALA A 70 -4.07 -25.56 19.61
CA ALA A 70 -3.10 -24.68 20.25
C ALA A 70 -2.70 -23.55 19.30
N PHE A 71 -2.46 -23.86 18.03
CA PHE A 71 -2.21 -22.85 16.99
C PHE A 71 -3.41 -21.92 16.76
N ALA A 72 -4.64 -22.44 16.74
CA ALA A 72 -5.83 -21.61 16.62
C ALA A 72 -5.96 -20.61 17.79
N LYS A 73 -5.61 -21.03 19.01
CA LYS A 73 -5.60 -20.15 20.19
C LYS A 73 -4.56 -19.04 20.10
N THR A 74 -3.39 -19.27 19.49
CA THR A 74 -2.38 -18.21 19.31
C THR A 74 -2.85 -17.12 18.35
N LEU A 75 -3.78 -17.44 17.44
CA LEU A 75 -4.40 -16.50 16.50
C LEU A 75 -5.65 -15.81 17.05
N GLY A 76 -6.00 -16.03 18.32
CA GLY A 76 -7.14 -15.37 18.97
C GLY A 76 -8.44 -16.19 19.01
N VAL A 77 -8.45 -17.42 18.48
CA VAL A 77 -9.62 -18.31 18.52
C VAL A 77 -9.64 -19.06 19.86
N ALA A 78 -10.31 -18.48 20.85
CA ALA A 78 -10.22 -18.90 22.25
C ALA A 78 -10.62 -20.37 22.50
N ASP A 79 -11.55 -20.92 21.72
CA ASP A 79 -11.99 -22.31 21.83
C ASP A 79 -11.12 -23.29 21.02
N GLY A 80 -10.15 -22.81 20.25
CA GLY A 80 -9.26 -23.63 19.43
C GLY A 80 -9.96 -24.32 18.26
N ASP A 81 -11.13 -23.82 17.84
CA ASP A 81 -11.88 -24.38 16.72
C ASP A 81 -11.24 -24.00 15.38
N LEU A 82 -10.73 -25.00 14.68
CA LEU A 82 -10.07 -24.84 13.39
C LEU A 82 -11.01 -24.34 12.29
N GLU A 83 -12.31 -24.70 12.34
CA GLU A 83 -13.29 -24.24 11.36
C GLU A 83 -13.57 -22.75 11.56
N LYS A 84 -13.71 -22.30 12.81
CA LYS A 84 -13.83 -20.87 13.14
C LYS A 84 -12.59 -20.09 12.72
N MET A 85 -11.40 -20.61 13.02
CA MET A 85 -10.14 -20.02 12.57
C MET A 85 -10.11 -19.82 11.06
N ARG A 86 -10.45 -20.86 10.29
CA ARG A 86 -10.51 -20.78 8.82
C ARG A 86 -11.57 -19.80 8.33
N ALA A 87 -12.73 -19.76 8.97
CA ALA A 87 -13.81 -18.84 8.63
C ALA A 87 -13.42 -17.38 8.88
N GLU A 88 -12.77 -17.07 10.00
CA GLU A 88 -12.28 -15.73 10.32
C GLU A 88 -11.18 -15.27 9.35
N ILE A 89 -10.20 -16.15 9.07
CA ILE A 89 -9.17 -15.87 8.06
C ILE A 89 -9.81 -15.62 6.71
N ARG A 90 -10.77 -16.45 6.29
CA ARG A 90 -11.49 -16.28 5.03
C ARG A 90 -12.22 -14.94 4.98
N ALA A 91 -12.96 -14.57 6.03
CA ALA A 91 -13.66 -13.30 6.10
C ALA A 91 -12.70 -12.11 6.03
N ASN A 92 -11.53 -12.20 6.66
CA ASN A 92 -10.49 -11.17 6.58
C ASN A 92 -9.95 -11.04 5.15
N VAL A 93 -9.64 -12.16 4.50
CA VAL A 93 -9.17 -12.20 3.11
C VAL A 93 -10.23 -11.67 2.14
N GLU A 94 -11.50 -12.06 2.30
CA GLU A 94 -12.59 -11.58 1.45
C GLU A 94 -12.79 -10.06 1.58
N ARG A 95 -12.66 -9.49 2.79
CA ARG A 95 -12.70 -8.02 2.98
C ARG A 95 -11.54 -7.32 2.28
N GLU A 96 -10.33 -7.86 2.37
CA GLU A 96 -9.14 -7.29 1.74
C GLU A 96 -9.22 -7.39 0.21
N VAL A 97 -9.65 -8.53 -0.33
CA VAL A 97 -9.89 -8.74 -1.77
C VAL A 97 -10.90 -7.73 -2.28
N LYS A 98 -12.06 -7.59 -1.60
CA LYS A 98 -13.08 -6.63 -1.98
C LYS A 98 -12.52 -5.21 -2.02
N LYS A 99 -11.82 -4.79 -0.97
CA LYS A 99 -11.20 -3.46 -0.89
C LYS A 99 -10.25 -3.18 -2.05
N ARG A 100 -9.43 -4.17 -2.44
CA ARG A 100 -8.48 -4.04 -3.56
C ARG A 100 -9.16 -4.02 -4.91
N VAL A 101 -10.18 -4.85 -5.12
CA VAL A 101 -11.00 -4.82 -6.34
C VAL A 101 -11.68 -3.46 -6.47
N ASP A 102 -12.34 -2.98 -5.41
CA ASP A 102 -13.02 -1.68 -5.40
C ASP A 102 -12.03 -0.54 -5.69
N ALA A 103 -10.83 -0.57 -5.08
CA ALA A 103 -9.78 0.41 -5.35
C ALA A 103 -9.29 0.40 -6.81
N ARG A 104 -9.09 -0.80 -7.39
CA ARG A 104 -8.66 -0.96 -8.78
C ARG A 104 -9.73 -0.48 -9.77
N VAL A 105 -10.99 -0.86 -9.53
CA VAL A 105 -12.14 -0.43 -10.35
C VAL A 105 -12.30 1.08 -10.27
N LYS A 106 -12.21 1.66 -9.06
CA LYS A 106 -12.20 3.11 -8.86
C LYS A 106 -11.09 3.77 -9.69
N GLN A 107 -9.85 3.28 -9.61
CA GLN A 107 -8.74 3.83 -10.39
C GLN A 107 -9.00 3.77 -11.89
N GLN A 108 -9.55 2.66 -12.40
CA GLN A 108 -9.92 2.52 -13.81
C GLN A 108 -11.02 3.50 -14.21
N CYS A 109 -12.05 3.68 -13.38
CA CYS A 109 -13.12 4.65 -13.64
C CYS A 109 -12.59 6.08 -13.71
N LEU A 110 -11.78 6.48 -12.72
CA LEU A 110 -11.19 7.82 -12.67
C LEU A 110 -10.20 8.06 -13.82
N GLN A 111 -9.45 7.04 -14.21
CA GLN A 111 -8.57 7.10 -15.39
C GLN A 111 -9.39 7.26 -16.68
N ALA A 112 -10.44 6.47 -16.86
CA ALA A 112 -11.31 6.56 -18.02
C ALA A 112 -11.91 7.97 -18.18
N LEU A 113 -12.35 8.59 -17.07
CA LEU A 113 -12.86 9.97 -17.09
C LEU A 113 -11.83 10.98 -17.64
N ILE A 114 -10.56 10.85 -17.26
CA ILE A 114 -9.47 11.71 -17.73
C ILE A 114 -9.21 11.46 -19.22
N ASP A 115 -9.13 10.18 -19.61
CA ASP A 115 -8.79 9.81 -20.99
C ASP A 115 -9.89 10.20 -21.99
N THR A 116 -11.16 10.13 -21.58
CA THR A 116 -12.30 10.53 -22.41
C THR A 116 -12.53 12.04 -22.41
N THR A 117 -11.94 12.77 -21.47
CA THR A 117 -12.13 14.22 -21.31
C THR A 117 -10.80 14.97 -21.31
N PRO A 118 -10.04 14.98 -22.43
CA PRO A 118 -8.83 15.77 -22.52
C PRO A 118 -9.16 17.26 -22.30
N MET A 119 -8.51 17.87 -21.31
CA MET A 119 -8.72 19.28 -21.00
C MET A 119 -7.42 19.98 -20.62
N GLU A 120 -7.34 21.26 -20.97
CA GLU A 120 -6.28 22.13 -20.44
C GLU A 120 -6.68 22.61 -19.05
N VAL A 121 -5.77 22.42 -18.09
CA VAL A 121 -5.97 22.86 -16.71
C VAL A 121 -5.26 24.19 -16.46
N PRO A 122 -5.89 25.14 -15.72
CA PRO A 122 -5.26 26.42 -15.40
C PRO A 122 -3.95 26.23 -14.65
N LYS A 123 -2.87 26.89 -15.12
CA LYS A 123 -1.53 26.80 -14.51
C LYS A 123 -1.54 27.17 -13.01
N SER A 124 -2.32 28.17 -12.63
CA SER A 124 -2.46 28.58 -11.22
C SER A 124 -2.99 27.46 -10.32
N LEU A 125 -3.94 26.65 -10.81
CA LEU A 125 -4.46 25.51 -10.06
C LEU A 125 -3.44 24.37 -9.99
N VAL A 126 -2.69 24.14 -11.06
CA VAL A 126 -1.60 23.15 -11.08
C VAL A 126 -0.50 23.53 -10.09
N GLU A 127 -0.07 24.80 -10.08
CA GLU A 127 0.93 25.30 -9.14
C GLU A 127 0.47 25.17 -7.68
N LEU A 128 -0.81 25.45 -7.40
CA LEU A 128 -1.39 25.29 -6.08
C LEU A 128 -1.40 23.82 -5.66
N GLU A 129 -1.88 22.91 -6.50
CA GLU A 129 -1.92 21.48 -6.20
C GLU A 129 -0.51 20.89 -6.07
N SER A 130 0.45 21.30 -6.91
CA SER A 130 1.86 20.91 -6.77
C SER A 130 2.43 21.29 -5.41
N ARG A 131 2.13 22.49 -4.89
CA ARG A 131 2.56 22.90 -3.55
C ARG A 131 1.91 22.05 -2.47
N GLN A 132 0.61 21.78 -2.57
CA GLN A 132 -0.09 20.91 -1.60
C GLN A 132 0.47 19.49 -1.61
N LEU A 133 0.84 18.95 -2.77
CA LEU A 133 1.48 17.64 -2.88
C LEU A 133 2.86 17.62 -2.20
N VAL A 134 3.64 18.69 -2.36
CA VAL A 134 4.93 18.85 -1.69
C VAL A 134 4.76 18.94 -0.17
N GLU A 135 3.78 19.70 0.32
CA GLU A 135 3.46 19.80 1.74
C GLU A 135 3.01 18.46 2.34
N ARG A 136 2.14 17.73 1.64
CA ARG A 136 1.71 16.38 2.06
C ARG A 136 2.89 15.40 2.10
N ALA A 137 3.76 15.42 1.11
CA ALA A 137 4.95 14.57 1.08
C ALA A 137 5.91 14.91 2.23
N ALA A 138 6.09 16.20 2.56
CA ALA A 138 6.87 16.64 3.70
C ALA A 138 6.25 16.17 5.03
N ALA A 139 4.93 16.27 5.18
CA ALA A 139 4.22 15.80 6.37
C ALA A 139 4.34 14.28 6.58
N ASP A 140 4.24 13.48 5.51
CA ASP A 140 4.43 12.03 5.58
C ASP A 140 5.87 11.66 6.00
N LEU A 141 6.88 12.36 5.47
CA LEU A 141 8.27 12.19 5.92
C LEU A 141 8.47 12.52 7.41
N GLN A 142 7.85 13.61 7.88
CA GLN A 142 7.90 14.00 9.29
C GLN A 142 7.22 12.96 10.19
N ALA A 143 6.08 12.41 9.77
CA ALA A 143 5.38 11.34 10.49
C ALA A 143 6.23 10.07 10.61
N ARG A 144 7.12 9.82 9.63
CA ARG A 144 8.10 8.71 9.65
C ARG A 144 9.39 9.05 10.42
N GLY A 145 9.45 10.20 11.09
CA GLY A 145 10.59 10.62 11.92
C GLY A 145 11.75 11.27 11.17
N VAL A 146 11.58 11.59 9.87
CA VAL A 146 12.58 12.32 9.09
C VAL A 146 12.46 13.81 9.38
N LYS A 147 13.55 14.45 9.82
CA LYS A 147 13.59 15.91 10.03
C LYS A 147 13.57 16.64 8.70
N VAL A 148 12.42 17.21 8.34
CA VAL A 148 12.26 18.05 7.15
C VAL A 148 12.42 19.52 7.57
N GLU A 149 13.64 20.05 7.48
CA GLU A 149 13.94 21.47 7.80
C GLU A 149 13.54 22.44 6.67
N LYS A 150 13.49 21.95 5.42
CA LYS A 150 12.98 22.63 4.23
C LYS A 150 12.21 21.63 3.39
N LEU A 151 11.21 22.10 2.62
CA LEU A 151 10.53 21.28 1.61
C LEU A 151 11.61 20.64 0.72
N PRO A 152 11.81 19.32 0.77
CA PRO A 152 12.96 18.68 0.14
C PRO A 152 12.71 18.40 -1.35
N PHE A 153 11.50 18.71 -1.83
CA PHE A 153 11.05 18.37 -3.15
C PHE A 153 10.79 19.61 -4.00
N ASP A 154 11.21 19.54 -5.25
CA ASP A 154 10.87 20.54 -6.26
C ASP A 154 9.37 20.38 -6.66
N PRO A 155 8.54 21.43 -6.55
CA PRO A 155 7.14 21.39 -6.97
C PRO A 155 6.95 20.98 -8.45
N THR A 156 7.94 21.21 -9.31
CA THR A 156 7.89 20.79 -10.72
C THR A 156 7.89 19.26 -10.87
N ALA A 157 8.49 18.53 -9.93
CA ALA A 157 8.45 17.07 -9.90
C ALA A 157 7.02 16.52 -9.72
N PHE A 158 6.11 17.33 -9.18
CA PHE A 158 4.71 16.97 -8.96
C PHE A 158 3.77 17.49 -10.06
N GLU A 159 4.26 18.23 -11.05
CA GLU A 159 3.41 18.90 -12.05
C GLU A 159 2.49 17.93 -12.80
N GLY A 160 2.99 16.74 -13.17
CA GLY A 160 2.18 15.71 -13.83
C GLY A 160 1.04 15.20 -12.95
N ALA A 161 1.34 14.90 -11.68
CA ALA A 161 0.34 14.45 -10.71
C ALA A 161 -0.66 15.56 -10.37
N ALA A 162 -0.19 16.80 -10.24
CA ALA A 162 -1.01 17.98 -10.00
C ALA A 162 -1.97 18.24 -11.15
N LYS A 163 -1.50 18.23 -12.40
CA LYS A 163 -2.35 18.35 -13.60
C LYS A 163 -3.47 17.32 -13.60
N ARG A 164 -3.11 16.05 -13.33
CA ARG A 164 -4.07 14.95 -13.26
C ARG A 164 -5.13 15.17 -12.18
N ARG A 165 -4.73 15.56 -10.98
CA ARG A 165 -5.66 15.81 -9.85
C ARG A 165 -6.57 17.00 -10.11
N VAL A 166 -6.04 18.10 -10.64
CA VAL A 166 -6.83 19.28 -10.99
C VAL A 166 -7.84 18.93 -12.08
N ALA A 167 -7.43 18.24 -13.14
CA ALA A 167 -8.33 17.82 -14.22
C ALA A 167 -9.45 16.93 -13.66
N LEU A 168 -9.10 15.91 -12.87
CA LEU A 168 -10.07 15.00 -12.28
C LEU A 168 -11.04 15.72 -11.35
N GLY A 169 -10.56 16.64 -10.51
CA GLY A 169 -11.40 17.44 -9.63
C GLY A 169 -12.42 18.29 -10.38
N LEU A 170 -12.01 18.91 -11.49
CA LEU A 170 -12.90 19.68 -12.36
C LEU A 170 -13.94 18.80 -13.06
N ILE A 171 -13.53 17.65 -13.60
CA ILE A 171 -14.42 16.68 -14.25
C ILE A 171 -15.45 16.14 -13.25
N ILE A 172 -15.00 15.72 -12.06
CA ILE A 172 -15.87 15.22 -10.98
C ILE A 172 -16.86 16.30 -10.56
N ALA A 173 -16.42 17.53 -10.33
CA ALA A 173 -17.30 18.62 -9.92
C ALA A 173 -18.38 18.92 -10.97
N GLU A 174 -18.01 18.90 -12.25
CA GLU A 174 -18.96 19.11 -13.35
C GLU A 174 -19.97 17.97 -13.46
N LEU A 175 -19.51 16.71 -13.41
CA LEU A 175 -20.37 15.53 -13.41
C LEU A 175 -21.31 15.52 -12.22
N ALA A 176 -20.80 15.84 -11.03
CA ALA A 176 -21.59 15.90 -9.82
C ALA A 176 -22.75 16.89 -9.92
N ARG A 177 -22.50 18.04 -10.56
CA ARG A 177 -23.52 19.07 -10.81
C ARG A 177 -24.48 18.67 -11.92
N GLY A 178 -23.97 18.16 -13.04
CA GLY A 178 -24.77 17.82 -14.22
C GLY A 178 -25.69 16.62 -14.02
N GLU A 179 -25.21 15.60 -13.31
CA GLU A 179 -25.90 14.31 -13.11
C GLU A 179 -26.51 14.16 -11.71
N GLY A 180 -26.38 15.18 -10.86
CA GLY A 180 -26.97 15.18 -9.51
C GLY A 180 -26.34 14.18 -8.54
N LEU A 181 -25.02 14.00 -8.59
CA LEU A 181 -24.27 13.00 -7.81
C LEU A 181 -23.83 13.49 -6.43
N GLN A 182 -24.42 14.59 -5.94
CA GLN A 182 -24.04 15.18 -4.66
C GLN A 182 -24.23 14.17 -3.51
N PRO A 183 -23.27 14.09 -2.57
CA PRO A 183 -23.38 13.22 -1.41
C PRO A 183 -24.68 13.45 -0.65
N LYS A 184 -25.41 12.36 -0.35
CA LYS A 184 -26.55 12.44 0.55
C LYS A 184 -26.05 12.48 1.99
N PRO A 185 -26.70 13.24 2.90
CA PRO A 185 -26.30 13.28 4.31
C PRO A 185 -26.20 11.91 4.98
N ALA A 186 -27.03 10.95 4.57
CA ALA A 186 -26.99 9.58 5.05
C ALA A 186 -25.73 8.82 4.63
N GLN A 187 -25.20 9.08 3.42
CA GLN A 187 -23.96 8.47 2.94
C GLN A 187 -22.75 8.99 3.74
N VAL A 188 -22.69 10.31 3.93
CA VAL A 188 -21.62 10.96 4.70
C VAL A 188 -21.63 10.45 6.14
N ARG A 189 -22.82 10.35 6.76
CA ARG A 189 -22.98 9.78 8.11
C ARG A 189 -22.49 8.34 8.18
N ALA A 190 -22.86 7.50 7.21
CA ALA A 190 -22.44 6.10 7.19
C ALA A 190 -20.91 5.96 7.08
N LEU A 191 -20.25 6.80 6.28
CA LEU A 191 -18.78 6.83 6.18
C LEU A 191 -18.13 7.27 7.51
N VAL A 192 -18.66 8.32 8.14
CA VAL A 192 -18.16 8.78 9.45
C VAL A 192 -18.32 7.68 10.51
N GLU A 193 -19.47 7.01 10.54
CA GLU A 193 -19.73 5.91 11.47
C GLU A 193 -18.83 4.70 11.20
N GLN A 194 -18.57 4.37 9.93
CA GLN A 194 -17.66 3.30 9.54
C GLN A 194 -16.22 3.60 9.96
N GLU A 195 -15.73 4.82 9.73
CA GLU A 195 -14.38 5.22 10.12
C GLU A 195 -14.23 5.17 11.65
N ALA A 196 -15.24 5.65 12.38
CA ALA A 196 -15.26 5.67 13.83
C ALA A 196 -15.27 4.27 14.49
N GLN A 197 -15.76 3.23 13.81
CA GLN A 197 -15.81 1.85 14.35
C GLN A 197 -14.43 1.26 14.64
N SER A 198 -13.38 1.78 14.00
CA SER A 198 -12.02 1.32 14.24
C SER A 198 -11.39 1.85 15.54
N TYR A 199 -12.07 2.78 16.22
CA TYR A 199 -11.59 3.46 17.43
C TYR A 199 -12.29 2.93 18.69
N GLU A 200 -11.63 3.09 19.85
CA GLU A 200 -12.16 2.66 21.16
C GLU A 200 -13.46 3.36 21.56
N SER A 201 -13.63 4.63 21.16
CA SER A 201 -14.80 5.46 21.46
C SER A 201 -15.48 5.99 20.17
N PRO A 202 -16.23 5.15 19.42
CA PRO A 202 -16.80 5.55 18.14
C PRO A 202 -17.70 6.80 18.23
N ALA A 203 -18.49 6.92 19.29
CA ALA A 203 -19.40 8.06 19.47
C ALA A 203 -18.67 9.41 19.61
N GLU A 204 -17.52 9.42 20.27
CA GLU A 204 -16.70 10.63 20.41
C GLU A 204 -16.04 11.01 19.08
N VAL A 205 -15.58 10.02 18.31
CA VAL A 205 -15.00 10.22 16.98
C VAL A 205 -16.04 10.78 16.01
N VAL A 206 -17.26 10.22 16.00
CA VAL A 206 -18.37 10.77 15.19
C VAL A 206 -18.59 12.24 15.55
N ARG A 207 -18.71 12.57 16.85
CA ARG A 207 -18.87 13.96 17.29
C ARG A 207 -17.69 14.84 16.85
N TRP A 208 -16.46 14.31 16.90
CA TRP A 208 -15.25 14.99 16.48
C TRP A 208 -15.24 15.35 15.00
N PHE A 209 -15.75 14.48 14.11
CA PHE A 209 -15.96 14.82 12.70
C PHE A 209 -16.97 15.96 12.55
N TYR A 210 -18.13 15.87 13.20
CA TYR A 210 -19.18 16.89 13.09
C TYR A 210 -18.87 18.24 13.76
N MET A 211 -17.81 18.34 14.56
CA MET A 211 -17.40 19.61 15.20
C MET A 211 -16.64 20.56 14.25
N GLN A 212 -16.08 20.06 13.15
CA GLN A 212 -15.32 20.87 12.19
C GLN A 212 -15.80 20.61 10.76
N PRO A 213 -16.29 21.64 10.04
CA PRO A 213 -16.71 21.49 8.64
C PRO A 213 -15.62 20.89 7.74
N GLU A 214 -14.35 21.19 8.02
CA GLU A 214 -13.21 20.71 7.24
C GLU A 214 -13.08 19.18 7.28
N ARG A 215 -13.40 18.55 8.41
CA ARG A 215 -13.34 17.08 8.58
C ARG A 215 -14.49 16.37 7.88
N LEU A 216 -15.65 17.01 7.84
CA LEU A 216 -16.80 16.50 7.10
C LEU A 216 -16.55 16.58 5.59
N SER A 217 -15.88 17.63 5.12
CA SER A 217 -15.54 17.81 3.71
C SER A 217 -14.74 16.62 3.13
N GLU A 218 -13.86 16.01 3.91
CA GLU A 218 -13.15 14.79 3.49
C GLU A 218 -14.10 13.61 3.26
N MET A 219 -15.06 13.40 4.16
CA MET A 219 -16.06 12.34 4.04
C MET A 219 -17.07 12.60 2.91
N GLU A 220 -17.43 13.88 2.70
CA GLU A 220 -18.21 14.32 1.56
C GLU A 220 -17.48 14.05 0.25
N GLY A 221 -16.18 14.32 0.19
CA GLY A 221 -15.33 14.00 -0.96
C GLY A 221 -15.32 12.50 -1.29
N LEU A 222 -15.16 11.64 -0.27
CA LEU A 222 -15.22 10.19 -0.45
C LEU A 222 -16.59 9.70 -0.93
N ALA A 223 -17.67 10.24 -0.37
CA ALA A 223 -19.03 9.91 -0.80
C ALA A 223 -19.29 10.37 -2.24
N LEU A 224 -18.82 11.56 -2.60
CA LEU A 224 -18.98 12.11 -3.95
C LEU A 224 -18.26 11.24 -4.97
N GLU A 225 -17.02 10.89 -4.66
CA GLU A 225 -16.20 10.07 -5.54
C GLU A 225 -16.81 8.66 -5.71
N THR A 226 -17.38 8.08 -4.65
CA THR A 226 -18.15 6.82 -4.72
C THR A 226 -19.33 6.93 -5.68
N ASN A 227 -20.14 7.99 -5.56
CA ASN A 227 -21.28 8.24 -6.45
C ASN A 227 -20.84 8.39 -7.91
N VAL A 228 -19.70 9.05 -8.15
CA VAL A 228 -19.14 9.21 -9.51
C VAL A 228 -18.68 7.86 -10.06
N VAL A 229 -17.97 7.05 -9.29
CA VAL A 229 -17.54 5.71 -9.72
C VAL A 229 -18.75 4.85 -10.07
N GLU A 230 -19.78 4.83 -9.23
CA GLU A 230 -21.05 4.13 -9.51
C GLU A 230 -21.71 4.63 -10.80
N TRP A 231 -21.76 5.94 -11.01
CA TRP A 231 -22.28 6.52 -12.24
C TRP A 231 -21.46 6.11 -13.45
N VAL A 232 -20.13 6.17 -13.39
CA VAL A 232 -19.24 5.73 -14.48
C VAL A 232 -19.47 4.27 -14.80
N MET A 233 -19.53 3.38 -13.80
CA MET A 233 -19.81 1.96 -13.99
C MET A 233 -21.19 1.72 -14.63
N SER A 234 -22.19 2.56 -14.34
CA SER A 234 -23.51 2.46 -14.96
C SER A 234 -23.54 2.81 -16.45
N LYS A 235 -22.54 3.58 -16.93
CA LYS A 235 -22.41 4.03 -18.32
C LYS A 235 -21.34 3.27 -19.10
N ALA A 236 -20.32 2.79 -18.41
CA ALA A 236 -19.19 2.10 -18.99
C ALA A 236 -19.55 0.64 -19.35
N LYS A 237 -18.80 0.09 -20.31
CA LYS A 237 -18.84 -1.35 -20.58
C LYS A 237 -17.99 -2.06 -19.52
N VAL A 238 -18.66 -2.64 -18.53
CA VAL A 238 -18.01 -3.45 -17.48
C VAL A 238 -17.89 -4.89 -17.93
N SER A 239 -16.74 -5.52 -17.69
CA SER A 239 -16.51 -6.94 -17.95
C SER A 239 -15.74 -7.58 -16.81
N ASP A 240 -16.20 -8.74 -16.36
CA ASP A 240 -15.50 -9.51 -15.33
C ASP A 240 -14.35 -10.32 -15.95
N THR A 241 -13.18 -10.22 -15.34
CA THR A 241 -11.98 -10.95 -15.76
C THR A 241 -11.44 -11.78 -14.60
N ALA A 242 -11.16 -13.06 -14.86
CA ALA A 242 -10.47 -13.89 -13.88
C ALA A 242 -9.06 -13.34 -13.63
N MET A 243 -8.69 -13.19 -12.37
CA MET A 243 -7.41 -12.65 -11.92
C MET A 243 -6.86 -13.55 -10.81
N ALA A 244 -5.55 -13.78 -10.82
CA ALA A 244 -4.90 -14.51 -9.74
C ALA A 244 -4.91 -13.69 -8.45
N PHE A 245 -5.03 -14.36 -7.30
CA PHE A 245 -4.99 -13.70 -6.00
C PHE A 245 -3.69 -12.91 -5.83
N ASP A 246 -2.54 -13.50 -6.14
CA ASP A 246 -1.23 -12.85 -5.99
C ASP A 246 -1.08 -11.61 -6.88
N GLU A 247 -1.66 -11.64 -8.09
CA GLU A 247 -1.71 -10.50 -9.00
C GLU A 247 -2.54 -9.34 -8.41
N LEU A 248 -3.72 -9.63 -7.86
CA LEU A 248 -4.54 -8.63 -7.18
C LEU A 248 -3.83 -8.10 -5.92
N MET A 249 -3.10 -8.97 -5.23
CA MET A 249 -2.38 -8.62 -4.02
C MET A 249 -1.08 -7.83 -4.30
N GLY A 250 -0.71 -7.63 -5.56
CA GLY A 250 0.54 -6.94 -5.92
C GLY A 250 1.79 -7.70 -5.47
N ALA A 251 1.66 -9.01 -5.24
CA ALA A 251 2.74 -9.92 -4.91
C ALA A 251 3.29 -10.63 -6.18
N ALA A 252 2.95 -10.12 -7.36
CA ALA A 252 3.55 -10.56 -8.61
C ALA A 252 4.91 -9.90 -8.77
N GLU A 253 5.94 -10.75 -8.69
CA GLU A 253 7.41 -10.55 -8.71
C GLU A 253 8.08 -10.27 -7.36
#